data_AF-A0A968TMZ4-F1
#
_entry.id   AF-A0A968TMZ4-F1
#
_cell.length_a   1.000
_cell.length_b   1.000
_cell.length_c   1.000
_cell.angle_alpha   90.00
_cell.angle_beta   90.00
_cell.angle_gamma   90.00
#
_symmetry.space_group_name_H-M   'P 1'
#
loop_
_entity.id
_entity.type
_entity.pdbx_description
1 polymer ?
#
loop_
_entity_poly.entity_id
_entity_poly.type
_entity_poly.pdbx_seq_one_letter_code
_entity_poly.pdbx_strand_id
1 'polypeptide(L)' 'MNRFFMEIDDRYAEANSLFNQAIRLTKLYQYREAREKLRQAKQLFAAIGLDDRVEKCDQAVNEIN' A
#
# COMPACT_ATOMS: atom_id res chain seq x y z
N MET A 1 -27.27 -0.10 -8.19
CA MET A 1 -25.91 -0.44 -7.71
C MET A 1 -25.03 0.79 -7.83
N ASN A 2 -24.34 1.17 -6.75
CA ASN A 2 -23.53 2.41 -6.70
C ASN A 2 -22.08 2.13 -7.12
N ARG A 3 -21.67 2.60 -8.30
CA ARG A 3 -20.29 2.46 -8.83
C ARG A 3 -19.20 3.01 -7.90
N PHE A 4 -19.53 4.06 -7.15
CA PHE A 4 -18.60 4.69 -6.21
C PHE A 4 -18.08 3.75 -5.12
N PHE A 5 -18.96 2.88 -4.58
CA PHE A 5 -18.56 1.93 -3.54
C PHE A 5 -17.64 0.85 -4.10
N MET A 6 -17.91 0.39 -5.34
CA MET A 6 -17.05 -0.57 -6.03
C MET A 6 -15.65 0.00 -6.28
N GLU A 7 -15.56 1.26 -6.69
CA GLU A 7 -14.27 1.91 -6.93
C GLU A 7 -13.43 2.06 -5.65
N ILE A 8 -14.06 2.34 -4.50
CA ILE A 8 -13.37 2.38 -3.20
C ILE A 8 -12.87 0.98 -2.82
N ASP A 9 -13.72 -0.05 -2.94
CA ASP A 9 -13.36 -1.43 -2.62
C ASP A 9 -12.23 -1.95 -3.52
N ASP A 10 -12.29 -1.66 -4.82
CA ASP A 10 -11.26 -2.05 -5.80
C ASP A 10 -9.92 -1.41 -5.47
N ARG A 11 -9.91 -0.10 -5.19
CA ARG A 11 -8.68 0.64 -4.83
C ARG A 11 -8.13 0.20 -3.48
N TYR A 12 -8.99 -0.12 -2.52
CA TYR A 12 -8.57 -0.71 -1.25
C TYR A 12 -7.92 -2.08 -1.45
N ALA A 13 -8.54 -2.95 -2.26
CA ALA A 13 -8.01 -4.28 -2.56
C ALA A 13 -6.65 -4.20 -3.27
N GLU A 14 -6.51 -3.30 -4.24
CA GLU A 14 -5.25 -3.06 -4.96
C GLU A 14 -4.15 -2.55 -4.01
N ALA A 15 -4.45 -1.53 -3.20
CA ALA A 15 -3.51 -0.98 -2.22
C ALA A 15 -3.03 -2.04 -1.22
N ASN A 16 -3.96 -2.87 -0.73
CA ASN A 16 -3.64 -3.94 0.21
C ASN A 16 -2.79 -5.05 -0.45
N SER A 17 -3.03 -5.36 -1.72
CA SER A 17 -2.20 -6.29 -2.49
C SER A 17 -0.77 -5.78 -2.64
N LEU A 18 -0.60 -4.49 -2.97
CA LEU A 18 0.70 -3.84 -3.09
C LEU A 18 1.46 -3.82 -1.76
N PHE A 19 0.77 -3.50 -0.66
CA PHE A 19 1.34 -3.54 0.69
C PHE A 19 1.85 -4.96 1.02
N ASN A 20 1.04 -5.98 0.79
CA ASN A 20 1.42 -7.37 1.04
C ASN A 20 2.58 -7.83 0.14
N GLN A 21 2.64 -7.35 -1.11
CA GLN A 21 3.79 -7.57 -1.99
C GLN A 21 5.05 -6.95 -1.40
N ALA A 22 5.00 -5.72 -0.92
CA ALA A 22 6.14 -5.07 -0.27
C ALA A 22 6.66 -5.88 0.91
N ILE A 23 5.79 -6.36 1.79
CA ILE A 23 6.18 -7.21 2.93
C ILE A 23 6.90 -8.49 2.47
N ARG A 24 6.46 -9.11 1.36
CA ARG A 24 7.16 -10.28 0.79
C ARG A 24 8.53 -9.91 0.23
N LEU A 25 8.62 -8.80 -0.50
CA LEU A 25 9.88 -8.30 -1.06
C LEU A 25 10.89 -7.93 0.04
N THR A 26 10.43 -7.33 1.14
CA THR A 26 11.27 -7.05 2.32
C THR A 26 11.86 -8.33 2.91
N LYS A 27 11.07 -9.41 3.00
CA LYS A 27 11.55 -10.73 3.47
C LYS A 27 12.57 -11.37 2.52
N LEU A 28 12.57 -10.97 1.25
CA LEU A 28 13.54 -11.39 0.23
C LEU A 28 14.72 -10.43 0.09
N TYR A 29 14.86 -9.45 0.99
CA TYR A 29 15.91 -8.41 0.93
C TYR A 29 15.85 -7.53 -0.34
N GLN A 30 14.73 -7.55 -1.07
CA GLN A 30 14.48 -6.74 -2.26
C GLN A 30 13.93 -5.36 -1.87
N TYR A 31 14.73 -4.61 -1.09
CA TYR A 31 14.29 -3.38 -0.43
C TYR A 31 13.87 -2.25 -1.37
N ARG A 32 14.54 -2.13 -2.53
CA ARG A 32 14.18 -1.13 -3.53
C ARG A 32 12.76 -1.35 -4.07
N GLU A 33 12.46 -2.57 -4.49
CA GLU A 33 11.15 -2.94 -5.02
C GLU A 33 10.08 -2.86 -3.91
N ALA A 34 10.42 -3.27 -2.67
CA ALA A 34 9.53 -3.15 -1.52
C ALA A 34 9.13 -1.68 -1.26
N ARG A 35 10.09 -0.75 -1.26
CA ARG A 35 9.83 0.69 -1.11
C ARG A 35 8.95 1.24 -2.22
N GLU A 36 9.14 0.80 -3.47
CA GLU A 36 8.28 1.20 -4.59
C GLU A 36 6.83 0.71 -4.40
N LYS A 37 6.65 -0.55 -3.97
CA LYS A 37 5.32 -1.10 -3.68
C LYS A 37 4.62 -0.40 -2.52
N LEU A 38 5.34 -0.03 -1.45
CA LEU A 38 4.79 0.76 -0.35
C LEU A 38 4.37 2.17 -0.79
N ARG A 39 5.15 2.82 -1.66
CA ARG A 39 4.77 4.14 -2.22
C ARG A 39 3.50 4.06 -3.05
N GLN A 40 3.34 3.02 -3.88
CA GLN A 40 2.13 2.81 -4.67
C GLN A 40 0.92 2.54 -3.76
N ALA A 41 1.07 1.65 -2.77
CA ALA A 41 0.01 1.37 -1.78
C ALA A 41 -0.41 2.65 -1.03
N LYS A 42 0.57 3.45 -0.58
CA LYS A 42 0.34 4.73 0.10
C LYS A 42 -0.49 5.70 -0.76
N GLN A 43 -0.17 5.85 -2.04
CA GLN A 43 -0.92 6.75 -2.94
C GLN A 43 -2.38 6.33 -3.07
N LEU A 44 -2.64 5.02 -3.19
CA LEU A 44 -4.00 4.50 -3.29
C LEU A 44 -4.77 4.69 -1.98
N PHE A 45 -4.17 4.36 -0.83
CA PHE A 45 -4.80 4.57 0.48
C PHE A 45 -5.11 6.04 0.77
N ALA A 46 -4.17 6.95 0.45
CA ALA A 46 -4.39 8.40 0.60
C ALA A 46 -5.57 8.88 -0.25
N ALA A 47 -5.68 8.37 -1.47
CA ALA A 47 -6.70 8.81 -2.40
C ALA A 47 -8.08 8.16 -2.19
N ILE A 48 -8.21 7.26 -1.20
CA ILE A 48 -9.49 6.82 -0.62
C ILE A 48 -9.68 7.27 0.84
N GLY A 49 -8.81 8.16 1.36
CA GLY A 49 -8.95 8.76 2.69
C GLY A 49 -8.61 7.83 3.87
N LEU A 50 -7.77 6.81 3.66
CA LEU A 50 -7.35 5.89 4.73
C LEU A 50 -6.00 6.28 5.32
N ASP A 51 -6.00 7.34 6.14
CA ASP A 51 -4.78 7.92 6.72
C ASP A 51 -4.00 6.94 7.61
N ASP A 52 -4.67 6.11 8.42
CA ASP A 52 -4.03 5.06 9.23
C ASP A 52 -3.22 4.07 8.36
N ARG A 53 -3.67 3.83 7.13
CA ARG A 53 -2.96 2.94 6.18
C ARG A 53 -1.80 3.65 5.50
N VAL A 54 -1.93 4.96 5.26
CA VAL A 54 -0.82 5.81 4.80
C VAL A 54 0.32 5.80 5.80
N GLU A 55 0.01 6.00 7.09
CA GLU A 55 1.02 6.00 8.15
C GLU A 55 1.73 4.64 8.25
N LYS A 56 0.99 3.53 8.16
CA LYS A 56 1.58 2.18 8.11
C LYS A 56 2.52 1.98 6.94
N CYS A 57 2.23 2.56 5.77
CA CYS A 57 3.16 2.49 4.64
C CYS A 57 4.45 3.27 4.94
N ASP A 58 4.35 4.44 5.57
CA ASP A 58 5.51 5.25 5.93
C ASP A 58 6.38 4.55 7.01
N GLN A 59 5.75 3.97 8.02
CA GLN A 59 6.42 3.14 9.03
C GLN A 59 7.18 1.98 8.37
N ALA A 60 6.52 1.23 7.49
CA ALA A 60 7.16 0.11 6.79
C ALA A 60 8.32 0.57 5.87
N VAL A 61 8.23 1.74 5.24
CA VAL A 61 9.34 2.30 4.45
C VAL A 61 10.53 2.66 5.33
N ASN A 62 10.28 3.19 6.54
CA ASN A 62 11.34 3.55 7.50
C ASN A 62 12.01 2.31 8.10
N GLU A 63 11.29 1.20 8.25
CA GLU A 63 11.83 -0.09 8.72
C GLU A 63 12.71 -0.77 7.67
N ILE A 64 12.40 -0.58 6.39
CA ILE A 64 13.24 -1.00 5.27
C ILE A 64 14.40 0.00 5.19
N ASN A 65 15.48 -0.22 5.94
CA ASN A 65 16.67 0.65 5.94
C ASN A 65 17.64 0.27 4.83
#